data_AF-A0A7Y6ITH3-F1
#
_entry.id   AF-A0A7Y6ITH3-F1
#
_cell.length_a   1.000
_cell.length_b   1.000
_cell.length_c   1.000
_cell.angle_alpha   90.00
_cell.angle_beta   90.00
_cell.angle_gamma   90.00
#
_symmetry.space_group_name_H-M   'P 1'
#
loop_
_entity.id
_entity.type
_entity.pdbx_description
1 polymer ?
#
loop_
_entity_poly.entity_id
_entity_poly.type
_entity_poly.pdbx_seq_one_letter_code
_entity_poly.pdbx_strand_id
1 'polypeptide(L)'
;MEITIVRKIRLQVGEGNPPFTITSIATDRFDLLPLTVGHAAEMAVVLADPALHTFIGGEPLDEDALRARYARLAAGSPDPAVSWLNWVIRVRDEDRLAGTVQATVRHEGPVAEVAWVVGTAWQGRGIATEAARGLVAWLLEAGARTVVAHIHPGHAASAAVAAAAGLSPTDVWQDGEIRWTTPPEPARGPERPTEAQPSNS
;
A
#
# COMPACT_ATOMS: atom_id res chain seq x y z
N MET A 1 13.81 -6.48 -15.79
CA MET A 1 13.70 -5.20 -15.05
C MET A 1 12.76 -5.47 -13.88
N GLU A 2 13.29 -5.78 -12.71
CA GLU A 2 12.50 -6.12 -11.52
C GLU A 2 11.72 -4.90 -11.04
N ILE A 3 10.45 -5.07 -10.69
CA ILE A 3 9.67 -4.07 -9.96
C ILE A 3 10.23 -4.01 -8.53
N THR A 4 11.35 -3.31 -8.37
CA THR A 4 11.98 -3.00 -7.10
C THR A 4 11.75 -1.51 -6.85
N ILE A 5 10.55 -1.15 -6.41
CA ILE A 5 10.33 0.17 -5.81
C ILE A 5 10.83 0.09 -4.36
N VAL A 6 12.15 0.13 -4.20
CA VAL A 6 12.80 0.60 -2.97
C VAL A 6 14.08 1.31 -3.40
N ARG A 7 13.95 2.58 -3.80
CA ARG A 7 15.13 3.43 -4.01
C ARG A 7 15.68 3.91 -2.66
N LYS A 8 16.97 3.65 -2.44
CA LYS A 8 17.80 4.19 -1.35
C LYS A 8 17.77 5.73 -1.37
N ILE A 9 17.30 6.34 -0.29
CA ILE A 9 17.62 7.73 0.05
C ILE A 9 18.39 7.67 1.38
N ARG A 10 19.56 8.30 1.39
CA ARG A 10 20.39 8.45 2.59
C ARG A 10 19.98 9.77 3.25
N LEU A 11 19.66 9.76 4.54
CA LEU A 11 20.23 10.63 5.60
C LEU A 11 19.45 10.56 6.93
N GLN A 12 20.27 10.63 7.99
CA GLN A 12 20.09 10.98 9.42
C GLN A 12 18.95 10.37 10.25
N VAL A 13 19.39 9.61 11.26
CA VAL A 13 18.60 9.01 12.35
C VAL A 13 18.13 10.12 13.30
N GLY A 14 16.82 10.39 13.29
CA GLY A 14 16.09 10.94 14.44
C GLY A 14 15.36 9.80 15.16
N GLU A 15 15.26 9.86 16.49
CA GLU A 15 14.61 8.81 17.30
C GLU A 15 13.19 8.52 16.79
N GLY A 16 13.00 7.31 16.26
CA GLY A 16 11.86 6.94 15.43
C GLY A 16 10.61 6.55 16.21
N ASN A 17 9.45 6.91 15.66
CA ASN A 17 8.14 6.36 16.01
C ASN A 17 8.19 4.81 15.92
N PRO A 18 7.48 4.04 16.78
CA PRO A 18 7.49 2.58 16.68
C PRO A 18 7.11 2.10 15.26
N PRO A 19 7.69 0.98 14.80
CA PRO A 19 7.46 0.47 13.46
C PRO A 19 6.00 0.05 13.25
N PHE A 20 5.49 0.26 12.04
CA PHE A 20 4.19 -0.28 11.64
C PHE A 20 4.25 -1.81 11.68
N THR A 21 3.39 -2.45 12.47
CA THR A 21 3.30 -3.90 12.57
C THR A 21 2.24 -4.42 11.61
N ILE A 22 2.62 -5.37 10.75
CA ILE A 22 1.67 -5.96 9.81
C ILE A 22 0.66 -6.88 10.53
N THR A 23 -0.63 -6.66 10.27
CA THR A 23 -1.72 -7.52 10.74
C THR A 23 -2.67 -7.83 9.59
N SER A 24 -3.51 -8.85 9.73
CA SER A 24 -4.57 -9.08 8.75
C SER A 24 -5.58 -7.93 8.76
N ILE A 25 -6.15 -7.62 7.59
CA ILE A 25 -7.20 -6.61 7.43
C ILE A 25 -8.43 -7.30 6.86
N ALA A 26 -9.54 -7.24 7.59
CA ALA A 26 -10.82 -7.74 7.10
C ALA A 26 -11.54 -6.63 6.32
N THR A 27 -12.07 -6.99 5.15
CA THR A 27 -13.00 -6.16 4.38
C THR A 27 -14.34 -6.89 4.25
N ASP A 28 -15.31 -6.29 3.55
CA ASP A 28 -16.65 -6.87 3.40
C ASP A 28 -16.60 -8.26 2.77
N ARG A 29 -15.80 -8.45 1.71
CA ARG A 29 -15.72 -9.69 0.91
C ARG A 29 -14.35 -10.37 0.94
N PHE A 30 -13.30 -9.64 1.30
CA PHE A 30 -11.91 -10.11 1.21
C PHE A 30 -11.19 -10.04 2.56
N ASP A 31 -10.18 -10.88 2.72
CA ASP A 31 -9.20 -10.75 3.80
C ASP A 31 -7.84 -10.41 3.18
N LEU A 32 -7.20 -9.35 3.67
CA LEU A 32 -5.82 -9.04 3.35
C LEU A 32 -4.94 -9.75 4.37
N LEU A 33 -4.25 -10.80 3.96
CA LEU A 33 -3.44 -11.64 4.84
C LEU A 33 -1.97 -11.27 4.72
N PRO A 34 -1.20 -11.18 5.84
CA PRO A 34 0.23 -10.99 5.78
C PRO A 34 0.88 -11.99 4.82
N LEU A 35 1.68 -11.48 3.88
CA LEU A 35 2.29 -12.29 2.84
C LEU A 35 3.32 -13.24 3.46
N THR A 36 3.24 -14.52 3.06
CA THR A 36 4.20 -15.55 3.44
C THR A 36 4.74 -16.26 2.20
N VAL A 37 5.86 -16.96 2.35
CA VAL A 37 6.44 -17.79 1.29
C VAL A 37 5.47 -18.89 0.82
N GLY A 38 4.56 -19.33 1.69
CA GLY A 38 3.56 -20.36 1.37
C GLY A 38 2.59 -19.95 0.25
N HIS A 39 2.36 -18.65 0.07
CA HIS A 39 1.44 -18.13 -0.95
C HIS A 39 2.02 -18.16 -2.37
N ALA A 40 3.33 -18.42 -2.53
CA ALA A 40 4.01 -18.24 -3.81
C ALA A 40 3.49 -19.16 -4.92
N ALA A 41 3.17 -20.42 -4.62
CA ALA A 41 2.69 -21.37 -5.63
C ALA A 41 1.38 -20.90 -6.29
N GLU A 42 0.40 -20.52 -5.49
CA GLU A 42 -0.87 -20.00 -6.00
C GLU A 42 -0.70 -18.63 -6.66
N MET A 43 0.09 -17.74 -6.05
CA MET A 43 0.29 -16.39 -6.57
C MET A 43 1.08 -16.36 -7.87
N ALA A 44 1.94 -17.34 -8.15
CA ALA A 44 2.63 -17.47 -9.43
C ALA A 44 1.62 -17.65 -10.57
N VAL A 45 0.56 -18.44 -10.35
CA VAL A 45 -0.53 -18.59 -11.32
C VAL A 45 -1.36 -17.32 -11.44
N VAL A 46 -1.70 -16.69 -10.31
CA VAL A 46 -2.52 -15.46 -10.28
C VAL A 46 -1.83 -14.30 -11.01
N LEU A 47 -0.49 -14.22 -10.94
CA LEU A 47 0.32 -13.15 -11.52
C LEU A 47 0.98 -13.55 -12.86
N ALA A 48 0.62 -14.70 -13.44
CA ALA A 48 1.28 -15.25 -14.63
C ALA A 48 1.01 -14.45 -15.92
N ASP A 49 -0.06 -13.65 -15.95
CA ASP A 49 -0.50 -12.97 -17.17
C ASP A 49 0.41 -11.76 -17.48
N PRO A 50 1.15 -11.75 -18.62
CA PRO A 50 2.01 -10.62 -19.00
C PRO A 50 1.27 -9.29 -19.11
N ALA A 51 -0.05 -9.29 -19.33
CA ALA A 51 -0.85 -8.07 -19.37
C ALA A 51 -0.76 -7.28 -18.04
N LEU A 52 -0.59 -7.96 -16.90
CA LEU A 52 -0.40 -7.32 -15.60
C LEU A 52 0.86 -6.45 -15.55
N HIS A 53 1.89 -6.84 -16.31
CA HIS A 53 3.22 -6.24 -16.28
C HIS A 53 3.40 -5.07 -17.25
N THR A 54 2.38 -4.78 -18.08
CA THR A 54 2.43 -3.71 -19.08
C THR A 54 2.72 -2.33 -18.46
N PHE A 55 2.14 -2.03 -17.30
CA PHE A 55 2.30 -0.74 -16.64
C PHE A 55 3.22 -0.76 -15.42
N ILE A 56 3.19 -1.85 -14.65
CA ILE A 56 4.02 -1.97 -13.44
C ILE A 56 5.47 -2.37 -13.76
N GLY A 57 5.73 -2.81 -14.99
CA GLY A 57 7.03 -3.28 -15.48
C GLY A 57 7.36 -4.73 -15.11
N GLY A 58 8.51 -5.18 -15.56
CA GLY A 58 8.97 -6.56 -15.35
C GLY A 58 8.25 -7.60 -16.19
N GLU A 59 8.39 -8.85 -15.79
CA GLU A 59 7.78 -10.02 -16.42
C GLU A 59 7.18 -10.89 -15.31
N PRO A 60 6.19 -11.74 -15.62
CA PRO A 60 5.69 -12.74 -14.70
C PRO A 60 6.82 -13.58 -14.11
N LEU A 61 6.77 -13.78 -12.79
CA LEU A 61 7.73 -14.63 -12.09
C LEU A 61 7.20 -16.07 -12.02
N ASP A 62 8.10 -17.04 -12.21
CA ASP A 62 7.79 -18.41 -11.86
C ASP A 62 7.69 -18.60 -10.33
N GLU A 63 7.26 -19.79 -9.90
CA GLU A 63 7.06 -20.09 -8.49
C GLU A 63 8.34 -19.92 -7.66
N ASP A 64 9.49 -20.40 -8.15
CA ASP A 64 10.76 -20.36 -7.41
C ASP A 64 11.26 -18.92 -7.23
N ALA A 65 11.19 -18.12 -8.29
CA ALA A 65 11.51 -16.70 -8.23
C ALA A 65 10.54 -15.95 -7.30
N LEU A 66 9.25 -16.29 -7.32
CA LEU A 66 8.26 -15.68 -6.45
C LEU A 66 8.45 -16.09 -4.98
N ARG A 67 8.83 -17.35 -4.70
CA ARG A 67 9.22 -17.80 -3.35
C ARG A 67 10.40 -17.01 -2.81
N ALA A 68 11.44 -16.83 -3.61
CA ALA A 68 12.61 -16.03 -3.24
C ALA A 68 12.23 -14.57 -2.97
N ARG A 69 11.38 -13.98 -3.81
CA ARG A 69 10.85 -12.63 -3.63
C ARG A 69 10.04 -12.51 -2.33
N TYR A 70 9.14 -13.45 -2.08
CA TYR A 70 8.26 -13.44 -0.89
C TYR A 70 9.06 -13.63 0.39
N ALA A 71 10.11 -14.46 0.38
CA ALA A 71 11.02 -14.59 1.52
C ALA A 71 11.71 -13.25 1.86
N ARG A 72 12.17 -12.51 0.85
CA ARG A 72 12.76 -11.18 1.04
C ARG A 72 11.73 -10.18 1.59
N LEU A 73 10.51 -10.17 1.06
CA LEU A 73 9.46 -9.27 1.52
C LEU A 73 9.02 -9.58 2.96
N ALA A 74 8.93 -10.85 3.33
CA ALA A 74 8.58 -11.29 4.66
C ALA A 74 9.68 -11.02 5.70
N ALA A 75 10.95 -10.99 5.28
CA ALA A 75 12.07 -10.58 6.15
C ALA A 75 12.03 -9.09 6.53
N GLY A 76 11.25 -8.27 5.81
CA GLY A 76 11.09 -6.85 6.06
C GLY A 76 12.18 -5.99 5.43
N SER A 77 12.07 -4.69 5.68
CA SER A 77 12.99 -3.68 5.15
C SER A 77 14.39 -3.83 5.77
N PRO A 78 15.47 -3.72 4.98
CA PRO A 78 16.83 -3.63 5.50
C PRO A 78 17.12 -2.26 6.14
N ASP A 79 16.28 -1.25 5.88
CA ASP A 79 16.37 0.08 6.48
C ASP A 79 15.42 0.17 7.69
N PRO A 80 15.92 0.41 8.91
CA PRO A 80 15.09 0.47 10.11
C PRO A 80 14.10 1.64 10.13
N ALA A 81 14.30 2.68 9.32
CA ALA A 81 13.37 3.82 9.20
C ALA A 81 12.22 3.55 8.23
N VAL A 82 12.16 2.34 7.65
CA VAL A 82 11.19 1.95 6.63
C VAL A 82 10.53 0.63 7.04
N SER A 83 9.21 0.57 6.99
CA SER A 83 8.44 -0.67 7.13
C SER A 83 7.96 -1.14 5.75
N TRP A 84 8.20 -2.40 5.42
CA TRP A 84 7.56 -3.07 4.28
C TRP A 84 6.39 -3.90 4.78
N LEU A 85 5.18 -3.57 4.33
CA LEU A 85 3.96 -4.27 4.69
C LEU A 85 3.37 -4.86 3.41
N ASN A 86 3.24 -6.18 3.36
CA ASN A 86 2.84 -6.90 2.15
C ASN A 86 1.74 -7.87 2.48
N TRP A 87 0.63 -7.79 1.75
CA TRP A 87 -0.50 -8.69 1.91
C TRP A 87 -0.83 -9.40 0.61
N VAL A 88 -1.39 -10.60 0.74
CA VAL A 88 -2.15 -11.26 -0.33
C VAL A 88 -3.64 -11.01 -0.11
N ILE A 89 -4.39 -10.89 -1.20
CA ILE A 89 -5.84 -10.70 -1.16
C ILE A 89 -6.51 -12.07 -1.25
N ARG A 90 -7.17 -12.49 -0.17
CA ARG A 90 -7.97 -13.73 -0.15
C ARG A 90 -9.44 -13.41 -0.37
N VAL A 91 -10.06 -14.10 -1.33
CA VAL A 91 -11.52 -14.07 -1.57
C VAL A 91 -12.20 -15.04 -0.62
N ARG A 92 -13.00 -14.51 0.32
CA ARG A 92 -13.50 -15.30 1.46
C ARG A 92 -14.39 -16.47 1.03
N ASP A 93 -15.28 -16.23 0.08
CA ASP A 93 -16.26 -17.24 -0.38
C ASP A 93 -15.63 -18.33 -1.26
N GLU A 94 -14.46 -18.07 -1.85
CA GLU A 94 -13.76 -19.00 -2.73
C GLU A 94 -12.54 -19.65 -2.07
N ASP A 95 -12.08 -19.09 -0.94
CA ASP A 95 -10.82 -19.43 -0.26
C ASP A 95 -9.61 -19.46 -1.23
N ARG A 96 -9.55 -18.47 -2.12
CA ARG A 96 -8.50 -18.32 -3.15
C ARG A 96 -7.84 -16.96 -3.11
N LEU A 97 -6.59 -16.91 -3.53
CA LEU A 97 -5.83 -15.69 -3.66
C LEU A 97 -6.11 -15.02 -5.02
N ALA A 98 -6.30 -13.70 -4.98
CA ALA A 98 -6.67 -12.90 -6.15
C ALA A 98 -5.62 -11.84 -6.53
N GLY A 99 -4.62 -11.59 -5.68
CA GLY A 99 -3.69 -10.49 -5.89
C GLY A 99 -2.89 -10.12 -4.65
N THR A 100 -2.23 -8.98 -4.73
CA THR A 100 -1.45 -8.38 -3.63
C THR A 100 -1.88 -6.94 -3.40
N VAL A 101 -1.74 -6.49 -2.15
CA VAL A 101 -1.66 -5.08 -1.80
C VAL A 101 -0.45 -4.87 -0.90
N GLN A 102 0.23 -3.75 -1.05
CA GLN A 102 1.52 -3.50 -0.41
C GLN A 102 1.59 -2.04 0.05
N ALA A 103 2.36 -1.81 1.11
CA ALA A 103 2.70 -0.49 1.60
C ALA A 103 4.17 -0.42 2.01
N THR A 104 4.86 0.64 1.60
CA THR A 104 6.17 1.04 2.10
C THR A 104 5.99 2.28 2.94
N VAL A 105 6.25 2.19 4.24
CA VAL A 105 6.01 3.30 5.17
C VAL A 105 7.34 3.83 5.68
N ARG A 106 7.60 5.12 5.46
CA ARG A 106 8.75 5.84 6.05
C ARG A 106 8.33 6.37 7.42
N HIS A 107 9.16 6.23 8.45
CA HIS A 107 8.77 6.63 9.81
C HIS A 107 8.87 8.14 10.06
N GLU A 108 9.73 8.84 9.32
CA GLU A 108 9.80 10.30 9.35
C GLU A 108 8.65 10.89 8.53
N GLY A 109 7.76 11.63 9.20
CA GLY A 109 6.58 12.24 8.59
C GLY A 109 5.72 11.20 7.85
N PRO A 110 5.05 10.27 8.56
CA PRO A 110 4.79 8.93 8.06
C PRO A 110 3.98 8.91 6.76
N VAL A 111 4.72 8.83 5.65
CA VAL A 111 4.20 8.65 4.30
C VAL A 111 4.18 7.16 4.01
N ALA A 112 3.01 6.66 3.63
CA ALA A 112 2.83 5.30 3.16
C ALA A 112 2.67 5.29 1.63
N GLU A 113 3.63 4.74 0.92
CA GLU A 113 3.54 4.48 -0.52
C GLU A 113 2.85 3.13 -0.73
N VAL A 114 1.71 3.11 -1.42
CA VAL A 114 0.90 1.91 -1.63
C VAL A 114 0.89 1.45 -3.07
N ALA A 115 0.76 0.13 -3.25
CA ALA A 115 0.60 -0.52 -4.55
C ALA A 115 -0.36 -1.70 -4.45
N TRP A 116 -1.00 -2.06 -5.56
CA TRP A 116 -1.88 -3.21 -5.66
C TRP A 116 -1.75 -3.87 -7.04
N VAL A 117 -1.92 -5.19 -7.07
CA VAL A 117 -2.02 -5.98 -8.30
C VAL A 117 -3.12 -7.02 -8.10
N VAL A 118 -4.04 -7.13 -9.06
CA VAL A 118 -5.09 -8.17 -9.07
C VAL A 118 -4.95 -8.97 -10.35
N GLY A 119 -4.88 -10.30 -10.20
CA GLY A 119 -4.74 -11.22 -11.34
C GLY A 119 -5.86 -11.04 -12.36
N THR A 120 -5.57 -11.18 -13.66
CA THR A 120 -6.51 -10.82 -14.74
C THR A 120 -7.85 -11.56 -14.64
N ALA A 121 -7.83 -12.85 -14.27
CA ALA A 121 -9.02 -13.66 -14.03
C ALA A 121 -9.93 -13.16 -12.89
N TRP A 122 -9.42 -12.27 -12.04
CA TRP A 122 -10.10 -11.73 -10.86
C TRP A 122 -10.54 -10.27 -11.03
N GLN A 123 -10.15 -9.62 -12.14
CA GLN A 123 -10.49 -8.23 -12.42
C GLN A 123 -11.98 -8.04 -12.77
N GLY A 124 -12.46 -6.80 -12.75
CA GLY A 124 -13.88 -6.48 -13.01
C GLY A 124 -14.85 -6.79 -11.85
N ARG A 125 -14.36 -7.36 -10.75
CA ARG A 125 -15.16 -7.77 -9.58
C ARG A 125 -15.11 -6.78 -8.40
N GLY A 126 -14.44 -5.64 -8.58
CA GLY A 126 -14.24 -4.62 -7.54
C GLY A 126 -13.21 -4.97 -6.46
N ILE A 127 -12.41 -6.03 -6.65
CA ILE A 127 -11.43 -6.53 -5.66
C ILE A 127 -10.39 -5.46 -5.33
N ALA A 128 -9.76 -4.88 -6.36
CA ALA A 128 -8.72 -3.86 -6.18
C ALA A 128 -9.24 -2.65 -5.41
N THR A 129 -10.45 -2.18 -5.72
CA THR A 129 -11.09 -1.05 -5.04
C THR A 129 -11.31 -1.33 -3.56
N GLU A 130 -11.87 -2.48 -3.23
CA GLU A 130 -12.18 -2.84 -1.83
C GLU A 130 -10.90 -3.06 -1.02
N ALA A 131 -9.92 -3.77 -1.60
CA ALA A 131 -8.63 -4.00 -0.98
C ALA A 131 -7.85 -2.69 -0.76
N ALA A 132 -7.82 -1.79 -1.75
CA ALA A 132 -7.15 -0.50 -1.62
C ALA A 132 -7.82 0.40 -0.58
N ARG A 133 -9.16 0.41 -0.51
CA ARG A 133 -9.89 1.12 0.56
C ARG A 133 -9.54 0.60 1.94
N GLY A 134 -9.57 -0.72 2.12
CA GLY A 134 -9.20 -1.36 3.38
C GLY A 134 -7.77 -1.05 3.78
N LEU A 135 -6.82 -1.10 2.84
CA LEU A 135 -5.42 -0.75 3.08
C LEU A 135 -5.25 0.73 3.47
N VAL A 136 -5.86 1.66 2.73
CA VAL A 136 -5.75 3.10 3.03
C VAL A 136 -6.33 3.41 4.41
N ALA A 137 -7.52 2.89 4.73
CA ALA A 137 -8.13 3.07 6.04
C ALA A 137 -7.24 2.54 7.17
N TRP A 138 -6.74 1.31 7.03
CA TRP A 138 -5.84 0.70 8.01
C TRP A 138 -4.56 1.50 8.21
N LEU A 139 -3.94 2.00 7.14
CA LEU A 139 -2.71 2.80 7.22
C LEU A 139 -2.92 4.10 7.98
N LEU A 140 -4.04 4.79 7.71
CA LEU A 140 -4.38 6.04 8.39
C LEU A 140 -4.67 5.79 9.87
N GLU A 141 -5.41 4.73 10.21
CA GLU A 141 -5.67 4.31 11.59
C GLU A 141 -4.38 3.92 12.33
N ALA A 142 -3.45 3.26 11.64
CA ALA A 142 -2.13 2.91 12.16
C ALA A 142 -1.19 4.12 12.33
N GLY A 143 -1.60 5.33 11.91
CA GLY A 143 -0.87 6.57 12.13
C GLY A 143 -0.10 7.11 10.92
N ALA A 144 -0.32 6.58 9.71
CA ALA A 144 0.18 7.23 8.50
C ALA A 144 -0.50 8.60 8.34
N ARG A 145 0.30 9.64 8.09
CA ARG A 145 -0.21 11.00 7.86
C ARG A 145 -0.63 11.24 6.42
N THR A 146 0.01 10.51 5.49
CA THR A 146 -0.23 10.69 4.07
C THR A 146 -0.08 9.33 3.39
N VAL A 147 -1.08 8.94 2.61
CA VAL A 147 -0.98 7.78 1.73
C VAL A 147 -0.74 8.28 0.31
N VAL A 148 0.15 7.59 -0.39
CA VAL A 148 0.61 7.95 -1.73
C VAL A 148 0.54 6.73 -2.64
N ALA A 149 0.11 6.92 -3.87
CA ALA A 149 0.24 5.92 -4.93
C ALA A 149 0.86 6.57 -6.16
N HIS A 150 1.62 5.81 -6.94
CA HIS A 150 2.20 6.26 -8.20
C HIS A 150 1.53 5.50 -9.32
N ILE A 151 0.98 6.24 -10.28
CA ILE A 151 0.11 5.67 -11.30
C ILE A 151 0.52 6.20 -12.65
N HIS A 152 0.89 5.30 -13.54
CA HIS A 152 1.12 5.63 -14.95
C HIS A 152 -0.15 6.30 -15.54
N PRO A 153 -0.02 7.45 -16.24
CA PRO A 153 -1.17 8.22 -16.72
C PRO A 153 -2.09 7.44 -17.67
N GLY A 154 -1.55 6.46 -18.40
CA GLY A 154 -2.33 5.55 -19.26
C GLY A 154 -3.09 4.44 -18.54
N HIS A 155 -2.89 4.25 -17.23
CA HIS A 155 -3.48 3.14 -16.48
C HIS A 155 -4.78 3.56 -15.79
N ALA A 156 -5.83 3.79 -16.59
CA ALA A 156 -7.12 4.29 -16.12
C ALA A 156 -7.77 3.44 -15.00
N ALA A 157 -7.62 2.11 -15.04
CA ALA A 157 -8.14 1.23 -14.01
C ALA A 157 -7.52 1.50 -12.63
N SER A 158 -6.20 1.67 -12.55
CA SER A 158 -5.52 2.01 -11.29
C SER A 158 -5.86 3.41 -10.81
N ALA A 159 -5.99 4.38 -11.72
CA ALA A 159 -6.48 5.73 -11.38
C ALA A 159 -7.88 5.68 -10.74
N ALA A 160 -8.80 4.87 -11.29
CA ALA A 160 -10.14 4.68 -10.72
C ALA A 160 -10.09 4.03 -9.33
N VAL A 161 -9.20 3.05 -9.11
CA VAL A 161 -9.00 2.43 -7.78
C VAL A 161 -8.49 3.46 -6.78
N ALA A 162 -7.48 4.26 -7.14
CA ALA A 162 -6.93 5.30 -6.28
C ALA A 162 -7.97 6.35 -5.89
N ALA A 163 -8.72 6.86 -6.87
CA ALA A 163 -9.82 7.78 -6.63
C ALA A 163 -10.86 7.18 -5.67
N ALA A 164 -11.26 5.93 -5.91
CA ALA A 164 -12.22 5.23 -5.06
C ALA A 164 -11.69 4.97 -3.65
N ALA A 165 -10.38 4.85 -3.46
CA ALA A 165 -9.70 4.75 -2.16
C ALA A 165 -9.46 6.11 -1.48
N GLY A 166 -9.95 7.21 -2.06
CA GLY A 166 -9.87 8.54 -1.47
C GLY A 166 -8.60 9.32 -1.80
N LEU A 167 -7.79 8.85 -2.75
CA LEU A 167 -6.62 9.58 -3.23
C LEU A 167 -7.03 10.51 -4.38
N SER A 168 -6.34 11.63 -4.52
CA SER A 168 -6.47 12.56 -5.65
C SER A 168 -5.14 12.71 -6.39
N PRO A 169 -5.16 12.90 -7.73
CA PRO A 169 -3.94 13.15 -8.48
C PRO A 169 -3.33 14.50 -8.07
N THR A 170 -2.02 14.62 -8.21
CA THR A 170 -1.27 15.86 -7.99
C THR A 170 -0.55 16.28 -9.27
N ASP A 171 0.07 17.45 -9.26
CA ASP A 171 0.95 17.90 -10.35
C ASP A 171 2.36 17.30 -10.28
N VAL A 172 2.63 16.42 -9.29
CA VAL A 172 3.94 15.81 -9.09
C VAL A 172 4.08 14.56 -9.94
N TRP A 173 5.12 14.54 -10.77
CA TRP A 173 5.51 13.41 -11.60
C TRP A 173 6.76 12.73 -11.05
N GLN A 174 6.81 11.40 -11.13
CA GLN A 174 7.98 10.61 -10.75
C GLN A 174 8.13 9.41 -11.70
N ASP A 175 9.30 9.28 -12.33
CA ASP A 175 9.63 8.17 -13.24
C ASP A 175 8.55 7.90 -14.32
N GLY A 176 7.84 8.95 -14.78
CA GLY A 176 6.76 8.85 -15.78
C GLY A 176 5.36 8.60 -15.22
N GLU A 177 5.23 8.50 -13.90
CA GLU A 177 3.97 8.27 -13.19
C GLU A 177 3.50 9.54 -12.47
N ILE A 178 2.18 9.67 -12.31
CA ILE A 178 1.57 10.75 -11.54
C ILE A 178 1.47 10.30 -10.08
N ARG A 179 1.87 11.17 -9.16
CA ARG A 179 1.66 10.96 -7.72
C ARG A 179 0.22 11.27 -7.35
N TRP A 180 -0.43 10.30 -6.73
CA TRP A 180 -1.75 10.41 -6.11
C TRP A 180 -1.59 10.44 -4.60
N THR A 181 -2.41 11.20 -3.89
CA THR A 181 -2.30 11.30 -2.44
C THR A 181 -3.63 11.53 -1.74
N THR A 182 -3.75 11.06 -0.50
CA THR A 182 -4.86 11.44 0.38
C THR A 182 -4.85 12.96 0.57
N PRO A 183 -6.03 13.61 0.70
CA PRO A 183 -6.08 15.03 1.04
C PRO A 183 -5.27 15.31 2.31
N PRO A 184 -4.63 16.49 2.43
CA PRO A 184 -4.07 16.88 3.70
C PRO A 184 -5.16 16.84 4.77
N GLU A 185 -4.82 16.30 5.95
CA GLU A 185 -5.71 16.41 7.11
C GLU A 185 -6.09 17.88 7.27
N PRO A 186 -7.39 18.23 7.38
CA PRO A 186 -7.77 19.60 7.65
C PRO A 186 -7.02 20.03 8.91
N ALA A 187 -6.26 21.12 8.81
CA ALA A 187 -5.48 21.62 9.93
C ALA A 187 -6.40 21.66 11.15
N ARG A 188 -6.06 20.90 12.21
CA ARG A 188 -6.74 21.06 13.51
C ARG A 188 -6.65 22.55 13.83
N GLY A 189 -7.80 23.22 13.78
CA GLY A 189 -7.88 24.65 14.09
C GLY A 189 -7.26 24.88 15.47
N PRO A 190 -6.68 26.07 15.72
CA PRO A 190 -6.06 26.36 17.00
C PRO A 190 -7.06 26.02 18.12
N GLU A 191 -6.67 25.10 19.00
CA GLU A 191 -7.40 24.76 20.19
C GLU A 191 -7.70 26.07 20.92
N ARG A 192 -8.98 26.44 21.03
CA ARG A 192 -9.36 27.69 21.69
C ARG A 192 -8.76 27.65 23.09
N PRO A 193 -7.95 28.65 23.51
CA PRO A 193 -7.42 28.66 24.85
C PRO A 193 -8.59 28.63 25.83
N THR A 194 -8.56 27.65 26.75
CA THR A 194 -9.48 27.56 27.87
C THR A 194 -9.45 28.90 28.61
N GLU A 195 -10.50 29.67 28.45
CA GLU A 195 -10.71 30.93 29.16
C GLU A 195 -10.83 30.61 30.65
N ALA A 196 -9.79 30.95 31.41
CA ALA A 196 -9.80 30.84 32.86
C ALA A 196 -10.91 31.74 33.39
N GLN A 197 -11.94 31.14 34.00
CA GLN A 197 -12.95 31.88 34.74
C GLN A 197 -12.30 32.61 35.92
N PRO A 198 -12.47 33.93 36.06
CA PRO A 198 -12.07 34.61 37.29
C PRO A 198 -13.05 34.24 38.40
N SER A 199 -12.59 33.45 39.36
CA SER A 199 -13.28 33.29 40.65
C SER A 199 -13.03 34.56 41.46
N ASN A 200 -14.01 35.46 41.42
CA ASN A 200 -14.09 36.66 42.23
C ASN A 200 -14.77 36.33 43.58
N SER A 201 -14.19 36.87 44.67
CA SER A 201 -14.68 36.93 46.06
C SER A 201 -14.60 35.68 46.94
#